data_AF-A0ABD5JGG6-F1
#
_entry.id   AF-A0ABD5JGG6-F1
#
_cell.length_a   1.000
_cell.length_b   1.000
_cell.length_c   1.000
_cell.angle_alpha   90.00
_cell.angle_beta   90.00
_cell.angle_gamma   90.00
#
_symmetry.space_group_name_H-M   'P 1'
#
loop_
_entity.id
_entity.type
_entity.pdbx_description
1 polymer ?
#
loop_
_entity_poly.entity_id
_entity_poly.type
_entity_poly.pdbx_seq_one_letter_code
_entity_poly.pdbx_strand_id
1 'polypeptide(L)'
;MGGDDPHIHVESKVVRGVAAVRDMMASTFGLAGDLPSRIATGCGLRAPYAMTSPRPENVTCLACREYARLEHLRFADELERLGRMPGSTISADQAKLAADRHRDLAKRFSVAE
;
A
#
# COMPACT_ATOMS: atom_id res chain seq x y z
N MET A 1 -19.22 -13.13 20.12
CA MET A 1 -19.63 -11.91 19.38
C MET A 1 -18.44 -10.96 19.41
N GLY A 2 -17.56 -11.03 18.42
CA GLY A 2 -16.51 -10.04 18.23
C GLY A 2 -17.04 -9.01 17.24
N GLY A 3 -17.36 -7.81 17.72
CA GLY A 3 -17.83 -6.73 16.86
C GLY A 3 -16.83 -6.48 15.75
N ASP A 4 -17.31 -6.30 14.52
CA ASP A 4 -16.45 -5.96 13.40
C ASP A 4 -15.63 -4.71 13.76
N ASP A 5 -14.31 -4.80 13.57
CA ASP A 5 -13.39 -3.69 13.74
C ASP A 5 -13.87 -2.51 12.87
N PRO A 6 -14.27 -1.36 13.47
CA PRO A 6 -14.82 -0.24 12.72
C PRO A 6 -13.76 0.53 11.94
N HIS A 7 -12.48 0.18 12.13
CA HIS A 7 -11.39 0.89 11.48
C HIS A 7 -11.24 0.50 10.01
N ILE A 8 -10.85 1.48 9.20
CA ILE A 8 -10.40 1.25 7.84
C ILE A 8 -8.91 0.90 7.92
N HIS A 9 -8.55 -0.25 7.35
CA HIS A 9 -7.21 -0.81 7.38
C HIS A 9 -6.46 -0.61 6.06
N VAL A 10 -5.19 -1.00 6.08
CA VAL A 10 -4.33 -1.09 4.89
C VAL A 10 -4.04 -2.56 4.61
N GLU A 11 -4.10 -2.98 3.35
CA GLU A 11 -3.67 -4.33 2.94
C GLU A 11 -2.17 -4.52 3.23
N SER A 12 -1.80 -5.71 3.73
CA SER A 12 -0.39 -6.08 4.03
C SER A 12 0.58 -6.03 2.85
N LYS A 13 0.11 -5.75 1.63
CA LYS A 13 0.95 -5.57 0.43
C LYS A 13 0.72 -4.20 -0.21
N VAL A 14 0.50 -3.16 0.61
CA VAL A 14 0.11 -1.81 0.19
C VAL A 14 0.98 -1.21 -0.92
N VAL A 15 2.29 -1.44 -0.88
CA VAL A 15 3.21 -0.88 -1.88
C VAL A 15 3.32 -1.73 -3.15
N ARG A 16 3.05 -3.05 -3.04
CA ARG A 16 3.22 -4.02 -4.13
C ARG A 16 1.96 -4.22 -4.96
N GLY A 17 0.94 -3.37 -4.78
CA GLY A 17 -0.12 -3.15 -5.77
C GLY A 17 -1.09 -4.31 -6.03
N VAL A 18 -1.25 -5.27 -5.11
CA VAL A 18 -2.07 -6.47 -5.39
C VAL A 18 -3.55 -6.13 -5.64
N ALA A 19 -4.08 -5.09 -5.01
CA ALA A 19 -5.42 -4.57 -5.32
C ALA A 19 -5.47 -3.89 -6.70
N ALA A 20 -4.55 -2.96 -7.00
CA ALA A 20 -4.54 -2.23 -8.27
C ALA A 20 -4.34 -3.16 -9.49
N VAL A 21 -3.51 -4.19 -9.37
CA VAL A 21 -3.32 -5.20 -10.42
C VAL A 21 -4.58 -6.02 -10.64
N ARG A 22 -5.30 -6.39 -9.56
CA ARG A 22 -6.60 -7.09 -9.66
C ARG A 22 -7.67 -6.21 -10.32
N ASP A 23 -7.78 -4.95 -9.91
CA ASP A 23 -8.74 -4.00 -10.50
C ASP A 23 -8.45 -3.74 -11.99
N MET A 24 -7.16 -3.66 -12.36
CA MET A 24 -6.73 -3.58 -13.76
C MET A 24 -7.11 -4.85 -14.53
N MET A 25 -6.89 -6.04 -13.97
CA MET A 25 -7.27 -7.30 -14.61
C MET A 25 -8.80 -7.42 -14.77
N ALA A 26 -9.56 -7.05 -13.75
CA ALA A 26 -11.02 -7.08 -13.79
C ALA A 26 -11.58 -6.11 -14.84
N SER A 27 -11.07 -4.88 -14.90
CA SER A 27 -11.50 -3.88 -15.88
C SER A 27 -11.10 -4.22 -17.33
N THR A 28 -9.91 -4.82 -17.53
CA THR A 28 -9.40 -5.14 -18.87
C THR A 28 -10.07 -6.39 -19.45
N PHE A 29 -10.32 -7.41 -18.63
CA PHE A 29 -10.77 -8.72 -19.11
C PHE A 29 -12.24 -9.03 -18.79
N GLY A 30 -12.96 -8.12 -18.11
CA GLY A 30 -14.30 -8.41 -17.59
C GLY A 30 -14.31 -9.53 -16.54
N LEU A 31 -13.13 -9.87 -15.99
CA LEU A 31 -12.98 -10.91 -14.99
C LEU A 31 -13.34 -10.34 -13.62
N ALA A 32 -14.62 -10.40 -13.26
CA ALA A 32 -15.02 -10.26 -11.86
C ALA A 32 -14.61 -11.53 -11.11
N GLY A 33 -13.33 -11.64 -10.77
CA GLY A 33 -12.91 -12.61 -9.76
C GLY A 33 -13.56 -12.21 -8.44
N ASP A 34 -14.24 -13.13 -7.77
CA ASP A 34 -14.80 -12.88 -6.45
C ASP A 34 -13.71 -12.30 -5.54
N LEU A 35 -13.92 -11.06 -5.09
CA LEU A 35 -12.97 -10.42 -4.19
C LEU A 35 -12.93 -11.23 -2.88
N PRO A 36 -11.72 -11.51 -2.35
CA PRO A 36 -11.62 -12.27 -1.12
C PRO A 36 -12.38 -11.55 0.00
N SER A 37 -13.28 -12.27 0.65
CA SER A 37 -14.15 -11.70 1.68
C SER A 37 -13.36 -11.08 2.83
N ARG A 38 -12.18 -11.60 3.16
CA ARG A 38 -11.26 -11.06 4.16
C ARG A 38 -9.80 -11.14 3.72
N ILE A 39 -9.05 -10.06 3.92
CA ILE A 39 -7.63 -9.95 3.57
C ILE A 39 -6.75 -9.65 4.78
N ALA A 40 -5.47 -10.02 4.71
CA ALA A 40 -4.49 -9.71 5.75
C ALA A 40 -4.09 -8.23 5.68
N THR A 41 -4.12 -7.55 6.82
CA THR A 41 -3.84 -6.11 6.94
C THR A 41 -2.47 -5.84 7.55
N GLY A 42 -2.00 -4.61 7.40
CA GLY A 42 -0.73 -4.16 7.99
C GLY A 42 -0.65 -4.27 9.51
N CYS A 43 -1.80 -4.23 10.21
CA CYS A 43 -1.86 -4.41 11.66
C CYS A 43 -1.90 -5.88 12.11
N GLY A 44 -1.78 -6.85 11.19
CA GLY A 44 -1.78 -8.28 11.49
C GLY A 44 -3.17 -8.91 11.64
N LEU A 45 -4.24 -8.11 11.55
CA LEU A 45 -5.61 -8.61 11.55
C LEU A 45 -6.05 -9.08 10.16
N ARG A 46 -7.15 -9.84 10.11
CA ARG A 46 -7.89 -10.08 8.86
C ARG A 46 -9.15 -9.23 8.86
N ALA A 47 -9.27 -8.29 7.93
CA ALA A 47 -10.44 -7.41 7.80
C ALA A 47 -11.19 -7.70 6.50
N PRO A 48 -12.50 -7.40 6.42
CA PRO A 48 -13.22 -7.40 5.16
C PRO A 48 -12.52 -6.53 4.12
N TYR A 49 -12.49 -6.95 2.85
CA TYR A 49 -11.83 -6.16 1.79
C TYR A 49 -12.40 -4.73 1.68
N ALA A 50 -13.73 -4.60 1.85
CA ALA A 50 -14.43 -3.32 1.87
C ALA A 50 -13.99 -2.38 3.02
N MET A 51 -13.40 -2.94 4.09
CA MET A 51 -12.86 -2.18 5.23
C MET A 51 -11.36 -1.90 5.07
N THR A 52 -10.86 -1.87 3.83
CA THR A 52 -9.47 -1.52 3.53
C THR A 52 -9.37 -0.38 2.53
N SER A 53 -8.34 0.45 2.66
CA SER A 53 -8.05 1.51 1.70
C SER A 53 -6.55 1.72 1.54
N PRO A 54 -6.05 1.91 0.31
CA PRO A 54 -4.66 2.33 0.09
C PRO A 54 -4.47 3.85 0.29
N ARG A 55 -5.57 4.61 0.47
CA ARG A 55 -5.55 6.07 0.57
C ARG A 55 -5.35 6.52 2.03
N PRO A 56 -4.29 7.27 2.37
CA PRO A 56 -4.00 7.68 3.74
C PRO A 56 -5.19 8.37 4.46
N GLU A 57 -5.92 9.22 3.74
CA GLU A 57 -7.07 9.98 4.24
C GLU A 57 -8.22 9.12 4.74
N ASN A 58 -8.34 7.88 4.24
CA ASN A 58 -9.42 6.97 4.62
C ASN A 58 -9.01 6.03 5.76
N VAL A 59 -7.72 5.86 6.02
CA VAL A 59 -7.23 4.84 6.97
C VAL A 59 -7.34 5.38 8.39
N THR A 60 -8.19 4.74 9.19
CA THR A 60 -8.44 5.10 10.59
C THR A 60 -7.72 4.18 11.58
N CYS A 61 -7.25 3.00 11.16
CA CYS A 61 -6.44 2.12 12.00
C CYS A 61 -5.01 2.68 12.16
N LEU A 62 -4.65 3.15 13.36
CA LEU A 62 -3.34 3.75 13.63
C LEU A 62 -2.17 2.78 13.38
N ALA A 63 -2.32 1.51 13.74
CA ALA A 63 -1.30 0.49 13.46
C ALA A 63 -1.09 0.28 11.94
N CYS A 64 -2.17 0.32 11.15
CA CYS A 64 -2.06 0.27 9.68
C CYS A 64 -1.43 1.54 9.09
N ARG A 65 -1.68 2.72 9.70
CA ARG A 65 -1.01 3.96 9.29
C ARG A 65 0.50 3.88 9.49
N GLU A 66 0.93 3.45 10.67
CA GLU A 66 2.36 3.30 10.95
C GLU A 66 3.00 2.23 10.05
N TYR A 67 2.34 1.09 9.87
CA TYR A 67 2.78 0.06 8.93
C TYR A 67 2.97 0.62 7.51
N ALA A 68 1.98 1.33 6.98
CA ALA A 68 2.02 1.88 5.64
C ALA A 68 3.12 2.94 5.48
N ARG A 69 3.31 3.79 6.51
CA ARG A 69 4.40 4.76 6.56
C ARG A 69 5.76 4.07 6.43
N LEU A 70 6.01 3.05 7.25
CA LEU A 70 7.28 2.31 7.24
C LEU A 70 7.50 1.58 5.91
N GLU A 71 6.47 0.97 5.35
CA GLU A 71 6.59 0.22 4.09
C GLU A 71 6.88 1.16 2.90
N HIS A 72 6.25 2.34 2.86
CA HIS A 72 6.55 3.35 1.84
C HIS A 72 7.96 3.91 1.96
N LEU A 73 8.47 4.16 3.18
CA LEU A 73 9.86 4.59 3.38
C LEU A 73 10.85 3.51 2.93
N ARG A 74 10.61 2.26 3.33
CA ARG A 74 11.47 1.12 2.95
C ARG A 74 11.52 0.96 1.43
N PHE A 75 10.39 1.11 0.76
CA PHE A 75 10.33 1.01 -0.69
C PHE A 75 10.98 2.20 -1.41
N ALA A 76 10.88 3.41 -0.86
CA ALA A 76 11.61 4.56 -1.40
C ALA A 76 13.14 4.30 -1.39
N ASP A 77 13.67 3.72 -0.32
CA ASP A 77 15.08 3.35 -0.22
C ASP A 77 15.45 2.21 -1.19
N GLU A 78 14.55 1.25 -1.39
CA GLU A 78 14.73 0.18 -2.38
C GLU A 78 14.83 0.75 -3.81
N LEU A 79 13.93 1.67 -4.17
CA LEU A 79 13.93 2.33 -5.48
C LEU A 79 15.23 3.09 -5.74
N GLU A 80 15.71 3.88 -4.79
CA GLU A 80 16.98 4.59 -4.95
C GLU A 80 18.18 3.65 -5.11
N ARG A 81 18.18 2.51 -4.41
CA ARG A 81 19.22 1.47 -4.61
C ARG A 81 19.14 0.88 -6.01
N LEU A 82 17.94 0.58 -6.51
CA LEU A 82 17.72 0.07 -7.86
C LEU A 82 18.21 1.05 -8.94
N GLY A 83 17.97 2.36 -8.79
CA GLY A 83 18.41 3.37 -9.76
C GLY A 83 19.92 3.58 -9.84
N ARG A 84 20.68 3.15 -8.81
CA ARG A 84 22.15 3.25 -8.78
C ARG A 84 22.85 1.97 -9.22
N MET A 85 22.11 0.88 -9.41
CA MET A 85 22.72 -0.39 -9.82
C MET A 85 23.15 -0.36 -11.30
N PRO A 86 24.40 -0.76 -11.60
CA PRO A 86 24.84 -0.97 -12.98
C PRO A 86 23.93 -1.96 -13.71
N GLY A 87 23.52 -1.61 -14.94
CA GLY A 87 22.61 -2.45 -15.73
C GLY A 87 21.13 -2.37 -15.33
N SER A 88 20.76 -1.48 -14.41
CA SER A 88 19.36 -1.21 -14.10
C SER A 88 18.63 -0.60 -15.29
N THR A 89 17.41 -1.05 -15.54
CA THR A 89 16.50 -0.49 -16.55
C THR A 89 15.82 0.80 -16.08
N ILE A 90 15.93 1.13 -14.79
CA ILE A 90 15.37 2.33 -14.17
C ILE A 90 16.53 3.33 -13.98
N SER A 91 16.39 4.53 -14.54
CA SER A 91 17.41 5.58 -14.34
C SER A 91 17.41 6.09 -12.90
N ALA A 92 18.54 6.66 -12.47
CA ALA A 92 18.65 7.28 -11.14
C ALA A 92 17.59 8.37 -10.91
N ASP A 93 17.26 9.17 -11.94
CA ASP A 93 16.24 10.22 -11.86
C ASP A 93 14.83 9.63 -11.74
N GLN A 94 14.52 8.58 -12.50
CA GLN A 94 13.24 7.86 -12.39
C GLN A 94 13.07 7.24 -11.01
N ALA A 95 14.13 6.61 -10.50
CA ALA A 95 14.17 6.05 -9.16
C ALA A 95 13.97 7.11 -8.08
N LYS A 96 14.66 8.26 -8.19
CA LYS A 96 14.51 9.38 -7.26
C LYS A 96 13.08 9.93 -7.27
N LEU A 97 12.52 10.18 -8.45
CA LEU A 97 11.16 10.68 -8.57
C LEU A 97 10.15 9.71 -7.95
N ALA A 98 10.33 8.39 -8.16
CA ALA A 98 9.47 7.38 -7.55
C ALA A 98 9.64 7.31 -6.03
N ALA A 99 10.88 7.37 -5.53
CA ALA A 99 11.18 7.40 -4.10
C ALA A 99 10.56 8.61 -3.41
N ASP A 100 10.66 9.80 -4.01
CA ASP A 100 10.10 11.04 -3.46
C ASP A 100 8.57 10.97 -3.36
N ARG A 101 7.87 10.37 -4.35
CA ARG A 101 6.43 10.09 -4.24
C ARG A 101 6.08 9.16 -3.07
N HIS A 102 6.87 8.12 -2.82
CA HIS A 102 6.64 7.23 -1.69
C HIS A 102 6.93 7.89 -0.34
N ARG A 103 7.93 8.76 -0.26
CA ARG A 103 8.18 9.58 0.94
C ARG A 103 7.01 10.51 1.23
N ASP A 104 6.41 11.11 0.21
CA ASP A 104 5.23 11.96 0.40
C ASP A 104 4.00 11.17 0.84
N LEU A 105 3.81 9.94 0.33
CA LEU A 105 2.79 9.02 0.87
C LEU A 105 3.07 8.67 2.33
N ALA A 106 4.31 8.37 2.69
CA ALA A 106 4.68 8.10 4.08
C ALA A 106 4.36 9.29 5.01
N LYS A 107 4.64 10.52 4.60
CA LYS A 107 4.26 11.74 5.35
C LYS A 107 2.75 11.87 5.54
N ARG A 108 1.94 11.46 4.58
CA ARG A 108 0.47 11.48 4.71
C ARG A 108 -0.06 10.39 5.65
N PHE A 109 0.68 9.29 5.77
CA PHE A 109 0.38 8.22 6.73
C PHE A 109 0.83 8.53 8.16
N SER A 110 1.83 9.40 8.37
CA SER A 110 2.10 9.90 9.73
C SER A 110 0.88 10.63 10.27
N VAL A 111 0.59 10.41 11.54
CA VAL A 111 -0.43 11.14 12.29
C VAL A 111 0.05 12.59 12.39
N ALA A 112 -0.77 13.56 11.97
CA ALA A 112 -0.59 14.91 12.47
C ALA A 112 -1.03 14.87 13.94
N GLU A 113 -0.11 15.17 14.86
CA GLU A 113 -0.43 15.34 16.29
C GLU A 113 -1.60 16.31 16.50
#